data_AF-A0ABD4ZYD5-F1
#
_entry.id   AF-A0ABD4ZYD5-F1
#
_cell.length_a   1.000
_cell.length_b   1.000
_cell.length_c   1.000
_cell.angle_alpha   90.00
_cell.angle_beta   90.00
_cell.angle_gamma   90.00
#
_symmetry.space_group_name_H-M   'P 1'
#
loop_
_entity.id
_entity.type
_entity.pdbx_description
1 polymer ?
#
loop_
_entity_poly.entity_id
_entity_poly.type
_entity_poly.pdbx_seq_one_letter_code
_entity_poly.pdbx_strand_id
1 'polypeptide(L)'
;MNLYDWNDSQGPFGRSYDLLGDKSIELINIPGHTAGLVATKITNSDGKYFLYYGDGGYGEKSWKEMVTSGISMDKSAQKKSLEWIRKESLDPNCVRSLACHGIEEKPEVFEF
;
A
#
# COMPACT_ATOMS: atom_id res chain seq x y z
N MET A 1 -15.49 16.56 4.58
CA MET A 1 -14.39 16.99 3.69
C MET A 1 -13.72 15.72 3.18
N ASN A 2 -13.61 15.53 1.87
CA ASN A 2 -12.82 14.42 1.33
C ASN A 2 -11.34 14.81 1.42
N LEU A 3 -10.48 13.87 1.85
CA LEU A 3 -9.04 14.12 1.98
C LEU A 3 -8.34 14.21 0.60
N TYR A 4 -8.93 13.57 -0.41
CA TYR A 4 -8.46 13.54 -1.80
C TYR A 4 -9.66 13.63 -2.75
N ASP A 5 -9.43 14.16 -3.95
CA ASP A 5 -10.38 14.14 -5.06
C ASP A 5 -10.26 12.80 -5.82
N TRP A 6 -10.64 11.71 -5.15
CA TRP A 6 -10.55 10.35 -5.70
C TRP A 6 -11.07 10.26 -7.14
N ASN A 7 -10.29 9.66 -8.03
CA ASN A 7 -10.61 9.51 -9.44
C ASN A 7 -10.67 8.04 -9.89
N ASP A 8 -10.54 7.10 -8.95
CA ASP A 8 -10.58 5.67 -9.20
C ASP A 8 -11.04 4.90 -7.93
N SER A 9 -11.29 3.59 -8.07
CA SER A 9 -11.99 2.77 -7.07
C SER A 9 -11.23 1.52 -6.62
N GLN A 10 -9.90 1.55 -6.58
CA GLN A 10 -9.09 0.42 -6.13
C GLN A 10 -8.98 0.32 -4.60
N GLY A 11 -8.37 -0.77 -4.13
CA GLY A 11 -8.01 -0.97 -2.74
C GLY A 11 -9.12 -1.46 -1.82
N PRO A 12 -8.83 -1.57 -0.50
CA PRO A 12 -9.73 -2.17 0.47
C PRO A 12 -11.00 -1.35 0.75
N PHE A 13 -11.01 -0.07 0.34
CA PHE A 13 -12.09 0.87 0.59
C PHE A 13 -12.70 1.43 -0.70
N GLY A 14 -12.34 0.87 -1.87
CA GLY A 14 -12.88 1.28 -3.16
C GLY A 14 -12.59 2.74 -3.49
N ARG A 15 -11.40 3.23 -3.11
CA ARG A 15 -10.96 4.61 -3.27
C ARG A 15 -9.48 4.63 -3.63
N SER A 16 -9.18 5.22 -4.77
CA SER A 16 -7.81 5.47 -5.21
C SER A 16 -7.71 6.73 -6.05
N TYR A 17 -6.48 7.17 -6.26
CA TYR A 17 -6.15 8.31 -7.10
C TYR A 17 -5.05 7.89 -8.08
N ASP A 18 -5.40 7.77 -9.35
CA ASP A 18 -4.48 7.65 -10.47
C ASP A 18 -3.81 9.00 -10.70
N LEU A 19 -2.52 9.09 -10.34
CA LEU A 19 -1.79 10.34 -10.25
C LEU A 19 -1.49 10.94 -11.62
N LEU A 20 -1.22 10.07 -12.60
CA LEU A 20 -0.80 10.46 -13.96
C LEU A 20 -1.91 10.28 -15.00
N GLY A 21 -2.98 9.56 -14.65
CA GLY A 21 -4.12 9.30 -15.54
C GLY A 21 -3.89 8.14 -16.51
N ASP A 22 -2.78 7.42 -16.38
CA ASP A 22 -2.35 6.31 -17.23
C ASP A 22 -2.20 4.99 -16.45
N LYS A 23 -2.62 4.95 -15.17
CA LYS A 23 -2.51 3.79 -14.27
C LYS A 23 -1.09 3.37 -13.89
N SER A 24 -0.07 4.15 -14.26
CA SER A 24 1.32 3.81 -13.90
C SER A 24 1.66 4.13 -12.44
N ILE A 25 1.01 5.12 -11.84
CA ILE A 25 1.16 5.48 -10.42
C ILE A 25 -0.19 5.71 -9.78
N GLU A 26 -0.53 4.86 -8.82
CA GLU A 26 -1.84 4.86 -8.17
C GLU A 26 -1.70 4.97 -6.65
N LEU A 27 -2.39 5.94 -6.06
CA LEU A 27 -2.47 6.14 -4.62
C LEU A 27 -3.72 5.44 -4.08
N ILE A 28 -3.53 4.34 -3.36
CA ILE A 28 -4.59 3.47 -2.90
C ILE A 28 -4.94 3.79 -1.45
N ASN A 29 -6.22 4.08 -1.14
CA ASN A 29 -6.63 4.41 0.22
C ASN A 29 -6.48 3.18 1.15
N ILE A 30 -5.59 3.29 2.14
CA ILE A 30 -5.35 2.29 3.19
C ILE A 30 -5.41 2.93 4.60
N PRO A 31 -6.59 3.41 5.02
CA PRO A 31 -6.72 4.09 6.29
C PRO A 31 -6.49 3.13 7.45
N GLY A 32 -6.18 3.70 8.62
CA GLY A 32 -6.08 2.97 9.88
C GLY A 32 -4.96 3.48 10.75
N HIS A 33 -3.74 3.60 10.22
CA HIS A 33 -2.67 4.33 10.93
C HIS A 33 -3.06 5.80 11.06
N THR A 34 -3.40 6.42 9.93
CA THR A 34 -4.11 7.70 9.86
C THR A 34 -5.35 7.58 8.97
N ALA A 35 -6.24 8.57 9.02
CA ALA A 35 -7.43 8.60 8.16
C ALA A 35 -7.09 8.80 6.67
N GLY A 36 -5.95 9.43 6.37
CA GLY A 36 -5.52 9.79 5.02
C GLY A 36 -4.41 8.93 4.44
N LEU A 37 -4.00 7.84 5.10
CA LEU A 37 -2.91 7.02 4.60
C LEU A 37 -3.26 6.39 3.24
N VAL A 38 -2.30 6.47 2.32
CA VAL A 38 -2.35 5.83 1.01
C VAL A 38 -1.12 4.95 0.80
N ALA A 39 -1.29 3.86 0.05
CA ALA A 39 -0.20 3.08 -0.51
C ALA A 39 0.05 3.56 -1.93
N THR A 40 1.30 3.59 -2.37
CA THR A 40 1.69 3.92 -3.74
C THR A 40 1.95 2.62 -4.50
N LYS A 41 1.15 2.35 -5.51
CA LYS A 41 1.36 1.24 -6.45
C LYS A 41 1.95 1.81 -7.74
N ILE A 42 3.13 1.31 -8.13
CA ILE A 42 3.86 1.74 -9.32
C ILE A 42 3.89 0.57 -10.29
N THR A 43 3.21 0.69 -11.42
CA THR A 43 2.99 -0.41 -12.37
C THR A 43 3.68 -0.12 -13.69
N ASN A 44 4.40 -1.10 -14.22
CA ASN A 44 5.03 -1.00 -15.54
C ASN A 44 4.06 -1.44 -16.67
N SER A 45 4.50 -1.34 -17.92
CA SER A 45 3.68 -1.71 -19.09
C SER A 45 3.30 -3.20 -19.14
N ASP A 46 4.06 -4.06 -18.46
CA ASP A 46 3.83 -5.51 -18.42
C ASP A 46 2.87 -5.91 -17.29
N GLY A 47 2.36 -4.94 -16.53
CA GLY A 47 1.44 -5.16 -15.41
C GLY A 47 2.13 -5.59 -14.11
N LYS A 48 3.46 -5.69 -14.09
CA LYS A 48 4.23 -5.89 -12.87
C LYS A 48 4.27 -4.60 -12.07
N TYR A 49 4.31 -4.72 -10.75
CA TYR A 49 4.29 -3.54 -9.90
C TYR A 49 5.14 -3.63 -8.65
N PHE A 50 5.51 -2.46 -8.17
CA PHE A 50 6.08 -2.22 -6.86
C PHE A 50 5.02 -1.59 -5.96
N LEU A 51 4.94 -2.03 -4.70
CA LEU A 51 3.99 -1.50 -3.71
C LEU A 51 4.71 -0.85 -2.53
N TYR A 52 4.61 0.46 -2.39
CA TYR A 52 5.00 1.16 -1.17
C TYR A 52 3.78 1.38 -0.27
N TYR A 53 3.74 0.77 0.92
CA TYR A 53 2.57 0.86 1.81
C TYR A 53 2.80 1.70 3.07
N GLY A 54 3.90 2.46 3.14
CA GLY A 54 4.17 3.42 4.22
C GLY A 54 4.03 2.78 5.61
N ASP A 55 3.13 3.34 6.43
CA ASP A 55 2.83 2.87 7.80
C ASP A 55 1.62 1.92 7.86
N GLY A 56 1.15 1.41 6.72
CA GLY A 56 0.08 0.41 6.65
C GLY A 56 0.49 -0.92 7.31
N GLY A 57 1.79 -1.17 7.35
CA GLY A 57 2.50 -2.14 8.18
C GLY A 57 3.91 -1.61 8.45
N TYR A 58 4.57 -2.02 9.52
CA TYR A 58 5.90 -1.48 9.87
C TYR A 58 7.04 -2.21 9.15
N GLY A 59 6.74 -3.30 8.45
CA GLY A 59 7.71 -4.08 7.70
C GLY A 59 7.05 -5.34 7.16
N GLU A 60 7.84 -6.18 6.51
CA GLU A 60 7.35 -7.41 5.88
C GLU A 60 6.64 -8.34 6.88
N LYS A 61 7.20 -8.42 8.10
CA LYS A 61 6.61 -9.16 9.22
C LYS A 61 5.16 -8.77 9.50
N SER A 62 4.79 -7.49 9.36
CA SER A 62 3.43 -7.01 9.66
C SER A 62 2.39 -7.74 8.80
N TRP A 63 2.59 -7.82 7.48
CA TRP A 63 1.61 -8.47 6.61
C TRP A 63 1.78 -10.00 6.58
N LYS A 64 3.01 -10.52 6.79
CA LYS A 64 3.27 -11.97 6.90
C LYS A 64 2.59 -12.60 8.11
N GLU A 65 2.65 -11.93 9.26
CA GLU A 65 2.11 -12.42 10.53
C GLU A 65 0.81 -11.75 10.95
N MET A 66 0.28 -10.83 10.12
CA MET A 66 -0.92 -10.02 10.43
C MET A 66 -0.79 -9.22 11.73
N VAL A 67 0.40 -8.66 11.97
CA VAL A 67 0.71 -7.82 13.13
C VAL A 67 0.45 -6.35 12.81
N THR A 68 -0.64 -5.82 13.35
CA THR A 68 -0.98 -4.39 13.27
C THR A 68 -0.07 -3.55 14.18
N SER A 69 0.26 -2.33 13.77
CA SER A 69 1.06 -1.43 14.62
C SER A 69 0.30 -1.02 15.89
N GLY A 70 1.03 -0.63 16.94
CA GLY A 70 0.43 -0.08 18.17
C GLY A 70 -0.28 1.26 17.94
N ILE A 71 0.28 2.11 17.07
CA ILE A 71 -0.22 3.47 16.78
C ILE A 71 -1.24 3.43 15.65
N SER A 72 -2.48 3.79 15.93
CA SER A 72 -3.57 3.77 14.95
C SER A 72 -4.71 4.69 15.35
N MET A 73 -5.28 5.39 14.37
CA MET A 73 -6.54 6.12 14.52
C MET A 73 -7.76 5.20 14.43
N ASP A 74 -7.66 4.11 13.66
CA ASP A 74 -8.73 3.11 13.51
C ASP A 74 -8.13 1.70 13.28
N LYS A 75 -8.26 0.85 14.29
CA LYS A 75 -7.74 -0.53 14.29
C LYS A 75 -8.47 -1.46 13.33
N SER A 76 -9.77 -1.25 13.13
CA SER A 76 -10.56 -2.08 12.22
C SER A 76 -10.16 -1.78 10.78
N ALA A 77 -10.06 -0.49 10.45
CA ALA A 77 -9.59 -0.05 9.15
C ALA A 77 -8.13 -0.48 8.91
N GLN A 78 -7.26 -0.34 9.92
CA GLN A 78 -5.87 -0.79 9.85
C GLN A 78 -5.76 -2.28 9.52
N LYS A 79 -6.55 -3.13 10.18
CA LYS A 79 -6.54 -4.57 9.91
C LYS A 79 -6.98 -4.87 8.47
N LYS A 80 -8.07 -4.24 8.01
CA LYS A 80 -8.56 -4.41 6.63
C LYS A 80 -7.54 -3.93 5.59
N SER A 81 -6.88 -2.81 5.86
CA SER A 81 -5.77 -2.31 5.04
C SER A 81 -4.60 -3.29 5.00
N LEU A 82 -4.23 -3.87 6.14
CA LEU A 82 -3.14 -4.85 6.23
C LEU A 82 -3.47 -6.17 5.51
N GLU A 83 -4.73 -6.61 5.55
CA GLU A 83 -5.22 -7.77 4.77
C GLU A 83 -5.08 -7.54 3.26
N TRP A 84 -5.40 -6.32 2.80
CA TRP A 84 -5.19 -5.95 1.40
C TRP A 84 -3.72 -5.85 1.03
N ILE A 85 -2.88 -5.24 1.88
CA ILE A 85 -1.42 -5.21 1.67
C ILE A 85 -0.88 -6.63 1.53
N ARG A 86 -1.27 -7.55 2.42
CA ARG A 86 -0.87 -8.96 2.32
C ARG A 86 -1.27 -9.58 0.98
N LYS A 87 -2.50 -9.33 0.52
CA LYS A 87 -2.99 -9.85 -0.77
C LYS A 87 -2.11 -9.33 -1.92
N GLU A 88 -1.88 -8.02 -1.98
CA GLU A 88 -1.08 -7.42 -3.05
C GLU A 88 0.39 -7.84 -2.97
N SER A 89 0.97 -7.97 -1.77
CA SER A 89 2.34 -8.45 -1.55
C SER A 89 2.55 -9.91 -1.98
N LEU A 90 1.48 -10.72 -2.02
CA LEU A 90 1.51 -12.12 -2.45
C LEU A 90 1.12 -12.30 -3.92
N ASP A 91 0.74 -11.23 -4.62
CA ASP A 91 0.41 -11.28 -6.04
C ASP A 91 1.67 -11.64 -6.85
N PRO A 92 1.62 -12.60 -7.80
CA PRO A 92 2.74 -12.94 -8.66
C PRO A 92 3.31 -11.76 -9.48
N ASN A 93 2.50 -10.72 -9.73
CA ASN A 93 2.93 -9.51 -10.42
C ASN A 93 3.54 -8.46 -9.48
N CYS A 94 3.41 -8.63 -8.16
CA CYS A 94 4.10 -7.77 -7.19
C CYS A 94 5.56 -8.16 -7.12
N VAL A 95 6.41 -7.34 -7.72
CA VAL A 95 7.86 -7.56 -7.75
C VAL A 95 8.43 -7.38 -6.35
N ARG A 96 7.96 -6.36 -5.64
CA ARG A 96 8.36 -6.07 -4.26
C ARG A 96 7.35 -5.15 -3.58
N SER A 97 7.26 -5.27 -2.25
CA SER A 97 6.42 -4.40 -1.42
C SER A 97 7.16 -3.93 -0.17
N LEU A 98 7.26 -2.63 0.06
CA LEU A 98 8.05 -2.04 1.16
C LEU A 98 7.23 -1.16 2.11
N ALA A 99 7.64 -1.18 3.38
CA ALA A 99 7.15 -0.31 4.46
C ALA A 99 8.09 0.88 4.68
N CYS A 100 7.62 1.94 5.36
CA CYS A 100 8.48 3.04 5.79
C CYS A 100 9.51 2.60 6.86
N HIS A 101 9.13 1.67 7.74
CA HIS A 101 9.93 1.22 8.88
C HIS A 101 10.61 -0.14 8.67
N GLY A 102 10.71 -0.61 7.43
CA GLY A 102 11.37 -1.89 7.10
C GLY A 102 12.87 -1.85 7.38
N ILE A 103 13.28 -2.23 8.60
CA ILE A 103 14.68 -2.20 9.08
C ILE A 103 15.58 -3.19 8.29
N GLU A 104 14.97 -4.09 7.51
CA GLU A 104 15.66 -5.14 6.75
C GLU A 104 16.15 -4.67 5.37
N GLU A 105 15.75 -3.49 4.91
CA GLU A 105 15.99 -3.04 3.54
C GLU A 105 17.27 -2.21 3.40
N LYS A 106 18.08 -2.53 2.39
CA LYS A 106 19.26 -1.76 1.98
C LYS A 106 18.91 -0.92 0.74
N PRO A 107 19.61 0.20 0.50
CA PRO A 107 19.49 0.92 -0.77
C PRO A 107 19.79 -0.01 -1.95
N GLU A 108 18.84 -0.11 -2.88
CA GLU A 108 18.88 -1.00 -4.02
C GLU A 108 18.09 -0.40 -5.19
N VAL A 109 18.45 -0.77 -6.43
CA VAL A 109 17.70 -0.45 -7.65
C VAL A 109 16.93 -1.68 -8.08
N PHE A 110 15.63 -1.55 -8.30
CA PHE A 110 14.77 -2.62 -8.81
C PHE A 110 14.43 -2.36 -10.27
N GLU A 111 14.86 -3.25 -11.16
CA GLU A 111 14.46 -3.27 -12.56
C GLU A 111 13.38 -4.33 -12.74
N PHE A 112 12.23 -3.97 -13.32
CA PHE A 112 11.12 -4.91 -13.51
C PHE A 112 10.19 -4.58 -14.66
#